data_AF-A0A7W4A4P3-F1
#
_entry.id   AF-A0A7W4A4P3-F1
#
_cell.length_a   1.000
_cell.length_b   1.000
_cell.length_c   1.000
_cell.angle_alpha   90.00
_cell.angle_beta   90.00
_cell.angle_gamma   90.00
#
_symmetry.space_group_name_H-M   'P 1'
#
loop_
_entity.id
_entity.type
_entity.pdbx_description
1 polymer ?
#
loop_
_entity_poly.entity_id
_entity_poly.type
_entity_poly.pdbx_seq_one_letter_code
_entity_poly.pdbx_strand_id
1 'polypeptide(L)'
;MDNLINKIIELIDSGNYFLVILVVIGAIIFNSRAIVEFFDERKKARISKLYEALQCEYLSPLAKVHLQDELATEYFKISTGIRVEKQLRDALIEAHQNLNGELRFVHFKRALPHISFIDQKLSIKITKIDALGFLYNLLLGVILVISSILSVSVIGFIEIEKISTLIEYIGVMIFIGLVGFFMLREALPVISANHVRKALINFNRDFD
;
A
#
# COMPACT_ATOMS: atom_id res chain seq x y z
N MET A 1 -0.16 20.48 25.49
CA MET A 1 -0.61 20.21 24.10
C MET A 1 -1.17 21.49 23.48
N ASP A 2 -1.95 22.25 24.26
CA ASP A 2 -2.62 23.50 23.84
C ASP A 2 -1.66 24.59 23.33
N ASN A 3 -0.48 24.76 23.94
CA ASN A 3 0.52 25.74 23.47
C ASN A 3 1.12 25.41 22.09
N LEU A 4 1.19 24.13 21.70
CA LEU A 4 1.67 23.75 20.36
C LEU A 4 0.58 23.96 19.30
N ILE A 5 -0.67 23.64 19.66
CA ILE A 5 -1.83 23.82 18.78
C ILE A 5 -2.05 25.30 18.50
N ASN A 6 -2.02 26.16 19.52
CA ASN A 6 -2.19 27.60 19.35
C ASN A 6 -1.07 28.21 18.51
N LYS A 7 0.17 27.73 18.66
CA LYS A 7 1.32 28.19 17.88
C LYS A 7 1.26 27.73 16.42
N ILE A 8 0.69 26.55 16.15
CA ILE A 8 0.41 26.09 14.78
C ILE A 8 -0.69 26.94 14.14
N ILE A 9 -1.76 27.26 14.87
CA ILE A 9 -2.85 28.11 14.40
C ILE A 9 -2.33 29.52 14.07
N GLU A 10 -1.51 30.10 14.96
CA GLU A 10 -0.90 31.42 14.74
C GLU A 10 0.02 31.45 13.51
N LEU A 11 0.78 30.37 13.26
CA LEU A 11 1.64 30.24 12.08
C LEU A 11 0.85 30.01 10.77
N ILE A 12 -0.33 29.39 10.85
CA ILE A 12 -1.27 29.26 9.73
C ILE A 12 -1.88 30.62 9.40
N ASP A 13 -2.34 31.35 10.42
CA ASP A 13 -2.94 32.69 10.26
C ASP A 13 -1.90 33.71 9.76
N SER A 14 -0.63 33.57 10.14
CA SER A 14 0.47 34.39 9.63
C SER A 14 0.90 34.03 8.20
N GLY A 15 0.26 33.03 7.56
CA GLY A 15 0.59 32.55 6.22
C GLY A 15 1.97 31.88 6.10
N ASN A 16 2.61 31.52 7.23
CA ASN A 16 3.95 30.94 7.24
C ASN A 16 3.87 29.41 7.30
N TYR A 17 3.38 28.83 6.20
CA TYR A 17 3.17 27.39 6.05
C TYR A 17 4.48 26.58 6.15
N PHE A 18 5.64 27.19 5.89
CA PHE A 18 6.94 26.53 6.00
C PHE A 18 7.26 26.14 7.46
N LEU A 19 7.08 27.09 8.40
CA LEU A 19 7.28 26.80 9.82
C LEU A 19 6.29 25.77 10.34
N VAL A 20 5.03 25.80 9.86
CA VAL A 20 4.02 24.79 10.19
C VAL A 20 4.50 23.39 9.78
N ILE A 21 4.96 23.23 8.53
CA ILE A 21 5.46 21.95 8.01
C ILE A 21 6.64 21.43 8.83
N LEU A 22 7.61 22.30 9.16
CA LEU A 22 8.77 21.91 9.98
C LEU A 22 8.37 21.47 11.39
N VAL A 23 7.44 22.18 12.03
CA VAL A 23 6.94 21.81 13.37
C VAL A 23 6.24 20.45 13.33
N VAL A 24 5.42 20.19 12.29
CA VAL A 24 4.74 18.91 12.11
C VAL A 24 5.73 17.77 11.86
N ILE A 25 6.71 17.95 10.96
CA ILE A 25 7.75 16.94 10.71
C ILE A 25 8.55 16.65 11.98
N GLY A 26 8.95 17.70 12.71
CA GLY A 26 9.64 17.56 13.99
C GLY A 26 8.82 16.74 14.99
N ALA A 27 7.53 17.04 15.15
CA ALA A 27 6.65 16.30 16.04
C ALA A 27 6.52 14.81 15.67
N ILE A 28 6.46 14.48 14.37
CA ILE A 28 6.43 13.10 13.89
C ILE A 28 7.73 12.37 14.22
N ILE A 29 8.89 13.01 14.02
CA ILE A 29 10.20 12.40 14.30
C ILE A 29 10.36 12.13 15.80
N PHE A 30 10.06 13.12 16.65
CA PHE A 30 10.19 12.98 18.10
C PHE A 30 9.22 11.95 18.68
N ASN A 31 8.01 11.83 18.13
CA ASN A 31 7.01 10.85 18.57
C ASN A 31 7.03 9.53 17.78
N SER A 32 8.03 9.31 16.93
CA SER A 32 8.10 8.14 16.04
C SER A 32 8.00 6.80 16.80
N ARG A 33 8.64 6.69 17.97
CA ARG A 33 8.53 5.50 18.83
C ARG A 33 7.11 5.23 19.30
N ALA A 34 6.45 6.23 19.88
CA ALA A 34 5.07 6.12 20.35
C ALA A 34 4.11 5.78 19.19
N ILE A 35 4.35 6.33 18.00
CA ILE A 35 3.59 6.01 16.79
C ILE A 35 3.78 4.53 16.43
N VAL A 36 5.02 4.04 16.36
CA VAL A 36 5.32 2.65 16.03
C VAL A 36 4.72 1.69 17.06
N GLU A 37 4.90 1.96 18.35
CA GLU A 37 4.33 1.17 19.44
C GLU A 37 2.80 1.10 19.36
N PHE A 38 2.14 2.24 19.14
CA PHE A 38 0.69 2.30 18.95
C PHE A 38 0.21 1.42 17.77
N PHE A 39 0.94 1.44 16.64
CA PHE A 39 0.61 0.59 15.51
C PHE A 39 0.81 -0.90 15.80
N ASP A 40 1.84 -1.27 16.55
CA ASP A 40 2.14 -2.66 16.88
C ASP A 40 1.21 -3.23 17.95
N GLU A 41 0.87 -2.44 18.98
CA GLU A 41 -0.15 -2.79 19.96
C GLU A 41 -1.49 -3.04 19.29
N ARG A 42 -1.88 -2.18 18.35
CA ARG A 42 -3.16 -2.34 17.63
C ARG A 42 -3.19 -3.61 16.77
N LYS A 43 -2.07 -4.01 16.15
CA LYS A 43 -1.98 -5.28 15.40
C LYS A 43 -2.15 -6.48 16.34
N LYS A 44 -1.51 -6.45 17.52
CA LYS A 44 -1.54 -7.55 18.50
C LYS A 44 -2.87 -7.64 19.26
N ALA A 45 -3.52 -6.52 19.53
CA ALA A 45 -4.77 -6.47 20.30
C ALA A 45 -5.89 -7.30 19.67
N ARG A 46 -5.99 -7.32 18.33
CA ARG A 46 -7.01 -8.15 17.64
C ARG A 46 -6.73 -9.64 17.81
N ILE A 47 -5.48 -10.06 17.73
CA ILE A 47 -5.08 -11.46 17.94
C ILE A 47 -5.38 -11.88 19.38
N SER A 48 -5.03 -11.05 20.38
CA SER A 48 -5.32 -11.33 21.80
C SER A 48 -6.82 -11.55 22.02
N LYS A 49 -7.66 -10.65 21.51
CA LYS A 49 -9.12 -10.76 21.64
C LYS A 49 -9.70 -12.01 20.99
N LEU A 50 -9.18 -12.42 19.82
CA LEU A 50 -9.59 -13.64 19.15
C LEU A 50 -9.17 -14.88 19.95
N TYR A 51 -7.97 -14.89 20.52
CA TYR A 51 -7.50 -15.97 21.40
C TYR A 51 -8.34 -16.08 22.67
N GLU A 52 -8.62 -14.96 23.35
CA GLU A 52 -9.46 -14.90 24.54
C GLU A 52 -10.88 -15.40 24.24
N ALA A 53 -11.46 -15.00 23.11
CA ALA A 53 -12.79 -15.46 22.69
C ALA A 53 -12.82 -16.98 22.42
N LEU A 54 -11.76 -17.56 21.87
CA LEU A 54 -11.65 -19.00 21.63
C LEU A 54 -11.57 -19.83 22.91
N GLN A 55 -11.12 -19.23 24.02
CA GLN A 55 -11.07 -19.89 25.33
C GLN A 55 -12.43 -19.92 26.04
N CYS A 56 -13.45 -19.23 25.52
CA CYS A 56 -14.79 -19.24 26.10
C CYS A 56 -15.49 -20.60 25.90
N GLU A 57 -15.89 -21.24 27.00
CA GLU A 57 -16.56 -22.55 26.96
C GLU A 57 -17.99 -22.48 26.42
N TYR A 58 -18.67 -21.34 26.57
CA TYR A 58 -20.05 -21.12 26.11
C TYR A 58 -20.18 -20.88 24.61
N LEU A 59 -19.06 -20.88 23.88
CA LEU A 59 -19.06 -20.60 22.45
C LEU A 59 -19.55 -21.82 21.65
N SER A 60 -20.48 -21.60 20.73
CA SER A 60 -20.97 -22.68 19.86
C SER A 60 -19.84 -23.28 19.02
N PRO A 61 -19.90 -24.57 18.64
CA PRO A 61 -18.87 -25.20 17.80
C PRO A 61 -18.65 -24.45 16.49
N LEU A 62 -19.73 -23.98 15.86
CA LEU A 62 -19.67 -23.21 14.61
C LEU A 62 -18.96 -21.85 14.80
N ALA A 63 -19.24 -21.16 15.92
CA ALA A 63 -18.56 -19.90 16.23
C ALA A 63 -17.06 -20.12 16.51
N LYS A 64 -16.68 -21.25 17.12
CA LYS A 64 -15.27 -21.58 17.37
C LYS A 64 -14.50 -21.77 16.06
N VAL A 65 -15.09 -22.48 15.10
CA VAL A 65 -14.49 -22.66 13.76
C VAL A 65 -14.32 -21.31 13.06
N HIS A 66 -15.35 -20.45 13.09
CA HIS A 66 -15.27 -19.12 12.49
C HIS A 66 -14.15 -18.26 13.13
N LEU A 67 -14.04 -18.25 14.46
CA LEU A 67 -12.98 -17.50 15.15
C LEU A 67 -11.57 -18.04 14.85
N GLN A 68 -11.42 -19.37 14.72
CA GLN A 68 -10.15 -19.98 14.29
C GLN A 68 -9.77 -19.53 12.88
N ASP A 69 -10.74 -19.48 11.96
CA ASP A 69 -10.51 -19.02 10.59
C ASP A 69 -10.16 -17.52 10.52
N GLU A 70 -10.78 -16.68 11.34
CA GLU A 70 -10.42 -15.26 11.48
C GLU A 70 -9.03 -15.08 12.10
N LEU A 71 -8.68 -15.88 13.11
CA LEU A 71 -7.36 -15.85 13.72
C LEU A 71 -6.26 -16.22 12.71
N ALA A 72 -6.47 -17.29 11.94
CA ALA A 72 -5.57 -17.68 10.85
C ALA A 72 -5.46 -16.57 9.78
N THR A 73 -6.55 -15.86 9.49
CA THR A 73 -6.56 -14.71 8.58
C THR A 73 -5.71 -13.54 9.11
N GLU A 74 -5.77 -13.23 10.40
CA GLU A 74 -4.92 -12.18 10.99
C GLU A 74 -3.44 -12.58 10.96
N TYR A 75 -3.09 -13.83 11.28
CA TYR A 75 -1.72 -14.30 11.17
C TYR A 75 -1.20 -14.25 9.73
N PHE A 76 -2.01 -14.69 8.77
CA PHE A 76 -1.68 -14.59 7.35
C PHE A 76 -1.50 -13.14 6.90
N LYS A 77 -2.34 -12.22 7.38
CA LYS A 77 -2.22 -10.79 7.10
C LYS A 77 -0.95 -10.19 7.71
N ILE A 78 -0.53 -10.61 8.89
CA ILE A 78 0.71 -10.12 9.50
C ILE A 78 1.93 -10.59 8.70
N SER A 79 1.94 -11.86 8.27
CA SER A 79 3.08 -12.43 7.54
C SER A 79 3.17 -11.96 6.08
N THR A 80 2.03 -11.84 5.39
CA THR A 80 1.99 -11.55 3.94
C THR A 80 1.50 -10.14 3.59
N GLY A 81 0.81 -9.48 4.52
CA GLY A 81 0.13 -8.22 4.27
C GLY A 81 -1.18 -8.37 3.48
N ILE A 82 -1.71 -9.59 3.31
CA ILE A 82 -2.93 -9.90 2.55
C ILE A 82 -4.04 -10.30 3.53
N ARG A 83 -5.21 -9.69 3.40
CA ARG A 83 -6.43 -10.12 4.10
C ARG A 83 -7.43 -10.63 3.07
N VAL A 84 -7.75 -11.91 3.12
CA VAL A 84 -8.69 -12.58 2.23
C VAL A 84 -9.44 -13.67 2.98
N GLU A 85 -10.55 -14.13 2.41
CA GLU A 85 -11.32 -15.25 2.93
C GLU A 85 -10.53 -16.56 2.89
N LYS A 86 -10.94 -17.53 3.70
CA LYS A 86 -10.28 -18.83 3.86
C LYS A 86 -9.96 -19.51 2.53
N GLN A 87 -10.95 -19.64 1.64
CA GLN A 87 -10.78 -20.34 0.36
C GLN A 87 -9.65 -19.71 -0.48
N LEU A 88 -9.66 -18.38 -0.60
CA LEU A 88 -8.65 -17.66 -1.35
C LEU A 88 -7.29 -17.67 -0.64
N ARG A 89 -7.26 -17.57 0.70
CA ARG A 89 -6.04 -17.70 1.50
C ARG A 89 -5.36 -19.03 1.26
N ASP A 90 -6.11 -20.12 1.39
CA ASP A 90 -5.59 -21.47 1.30
C ASP A 90 -5.08 -21.75 -0.12
N ALA A 91 -5.81 -21.29 -1.15
CA ALA A 91 -5.38 -21.35 -2.55
C ALA A 91 -4.10 -20.52 -2.83
N LEU A 92 -3.93 -19.35 -2.20
CA LEU A 92 -2.71 -18.55 -2.32
C LEU A 92 -1.50 -19.23 -1.65
N ILE A 93 -1.71 -19.89 -0.51
CA ILE A 93 -0.66 -20.66 0.17
C ILE A 93 -0.24 -21.84 -0.70
N GLU A 94 -1.20 -22.60 -1.22
CA GLU A 94 -0.96 -23.73 -2.11
C GLU A 94 -0.21 -23.28 -3.38
N ALA A 95 -0.67 -22.21 -4.03
CA ALA A 95 0.02 -21.66 -5.20
C ALA A 95 1.46 -21.23 -4.90
N HIS A 96 1.71 -20.62 -3.73
CA HIS A 96 3.06 -20.22 -3.34
C HIS A 96 3.97 -21.44 -3.10
N GLN A 97 3.45 -22.50 -2.49
CA GLN A 97 4.16 -23.75 -2.24
C GLN A 97 4.47 -24.48 -3.55
N ASN A 98 3.48 -24.59 -4.45
CA ASN A 98 3.61 -25.26 -5.74
C ASN A 98 4.61 -24.56 -6.67
N LEU A 99 4.74 -23.24 -6.57
CA LEU A 99 5.73 -22.46 -7.31
C LEU A 99 7.11 -22.44 -6.63
N ASN A 100 7.36 -23.31 -5.65
CA ASN A 100 8.62 -23.40 -4.88
C ASN A 100 9.14 -22.05 -4.37
N GLY A 101 8.23 -21.12 -4.05
CA GLY A 101 8.59 -19.78 -3.60
C GLY A 101 9.16 -18.83 -4.66
N GLU A 102 9.14 -19.19 -5.95
CA GLU A 102 9.57 -18.32 -7.07
C GLU A 102 8.85 -16.96 -7.03
N LEU A 103 7.58 -16.97 -6.64
CA LEU A 103 6.76 -15.78 -6.43
C LEU A 103 6.57 -15.46 -4.95
N ARG A 104 7.10 -14.32 -4.52
CA ARG A 104 6.83 -13.76 -3.19
C ARG A 104 5.36 -13.32 -3.05
N PHE A 105 4.79 -13.41 -1.85
CA PHE A 105 3.44 -12.93 -1.53
C PHE A 105 3.17 -11.46 -1.89
N VAL A 106 4.19 -10.62 -2.03
CA VAL A 106 4.04 -9.24 -2.52
C VAL A 106 3.42 -9.18 -3.91
N HIS A 107 3.73 -10.14 -4.80
CA HIS A 107 3.13 -10.19 -6.13
C HIS A 107 1.66 -10.59 -6.07
N PHE A 108 1.32 -11.58 -5.25
CA PHE A 108 -0.07 -11.96 -4.99
C PHE A 108 -0.87 -10.80 -4.37
N LYS A 109 -0.28 -10.08 -3.41
CA LYS A 109 -0.90 -8.90 -2.79
C LYS A 109 -1.22 -7.81 -3.81
N ARG A 110 -0.29 -7.52 -4.71
CA ARG A 110 -0.49 -6.52 -5.78
C ARG A 110 -1.49 -7.00 -6.82
N ALA A 111 -1.47 -8.29 -7.14
CA ALA A 111 -2.37 -8.90 -8.12
C ALA A 111 -3.80 -9.11 -7.60
N LEU A 112 -4.03 -8.95 -6.29
CA LEU A 112 -5.30 -9.28 -5.63
C LEU A 112 -6.56 -8.72 -6.32
N PRO A 113 -6.58 -7.47 -6.84
CA PRO A 113 -7.75 -6.94 -7.57
C PRO A 113 -8.12 -7.74 -8.82
N HIS A 114 -7.19 -8.54 -9.35
CA HIS A 114 -7.35 -9.35 -10.56
C HIS A 114 -7.42 -10.86 -10.25
N ILE A 115 -7.29 -11.26 -8.99
CA ILE A 115 -7.36 -12.66 -8.56
C ILE A 115 -8.79 -13.00 -8.17
N SER A 116 -9.29 -14.10 -8.72
CA SER A 116 -10.56 -14.71 -8.38
C SER A 116 -10.34 -16.18 -8.04
N PHE A 117 -11.19 -16.74 -7.17
CA PHE A 117 -11.24 -18.17 -6.92
C PHE A 117 -12.45 -18.74 -7.66
N ILE A 118 -12.20 -19.52 -8.72
CA ILE A 118 -13.24 -20.07 -9.61
C ILE A 118 -12.89 -21.55 -9.85
N ASP A 119 -13.88 -22.44 -9.75
CA ASP A 119 -13.72 -23.89 -9.96
C ASP A 119 -12.58 -24.50 -9.12
N GLN A 120 -12.49 -24.08 -7.86
CA GLN A 120 -11.46 -24.51 -6.90
C GLN A 120 -10.03 -24.13 -7.29
N LYS A 121 -9.83 -23.23 -8.26
CA LYS A 121 -8.53 -22.79 -8.74
C LYS A 121 -8.41 -21.26 -8.69
N LEU A 122 -7.17 -20.80 -8.54
CA LEU A 122 -6.86 -19.38 -8.74
C LEU A 122 -6.99 -19.03 -10.22
N SER A 123 -7.83 -18.05 -10.52
CA SER A 123 -8.02 -17.48 -11.85
C SER A 123 -7.60 -16.02 -11.84
N ILE A 124 -6.85 -15.60 -12.86
CA ILE A 124 -6.38 -14.22 -12.99
C ILE A 124 -7.01 -13.61 -14.22
N LYS A 125 -7.85 -12.60 -14.00
CA LYS A 125 -8.56 -11.88 -15.06
C LYS A 125 -8.08 -10.44 -15.14
N ILE A 126 -7.41 -10.13 -16.25
CA ILE A 126 -7.03 -8.77 -16.61
C ILE A 126 -7.91 -8.36 -17.77
N THR A 127 -8.75 -7.35 -17.57
CA THR A 127 -9.64 -6.82 -18.60
C THR A 127 -8.90 -5.90 -19.56
N LYS A 128 -9.52 -5.59 -20.72
CA LYS A 128 -8.97 -4.60 -21.66
C LYS A 128 -8.91 -3.21 -21.04
N ILE A 129 -9.85 -2.89 -20.14
CA ILE A 129 -9.88 -1.62 -19.40
C ILE A 129 -8.67 -1.55 -18.45
N ASP A 130 -8.35 -2.64 -17.75
CA ASP A 130 -7.16 -2.71 -16.89
C ASP A 130 -5.87 -2.52 -17.69
N ALA A 131 -5.78 -3.12 -18.89
CA ALA A 131 -4.63 -2.95 -19.77
C ALA A 131 -4.48 -1.51 -20.29
N LEU A 132 -5.60 -0.85 -20.62
CA LEU A 132 -5.60 0.57 -20.99
C LEU A 132 -5.18 1.46 -19.82
N GLY A 133 -5.75 1.22 -18.62
CA GLY A 133 -5.40 1.93 -17.40
C GLY A 133 -3.92 1.76 -17.04
N PHE A 134 -3.38 0.55 -17.19
CA PHE A 134 -1.96 0.26 -17.04
C PHE A 134 -1.11 1.13 -17.99
N LEU A 135 -1.43 1.15 -19.28
CA LEU A 135 -0.67 1.93 -20.26
C LEU A 135 -0.76 3.43 -19.99
N TYR A 136 -1.96 3.93 -19.67
CA TYR A 136 -2.21 5.33 -19.30
C TYR A 136 -1.37 5.76 -18.09
N ASN A 137 -1.46 4.99 -17.00
CA ASN A 137 -0.74 5.26 -15.75
C ASN A 137 0.78 5.15 -15.93
N LEU A 138 1.25 4.19 -16.72
CA LEU A 138 2.67 4.03 -17.01
C LEU A 138 3.21 5.21 -17.82
N LEU A 139 2.57 5.55 -18.96
CA LEU A 139 3.05 6.59 -19.86
C LEU A 139 3.01 7.97 -19.20
N LEU A 140 1.85 8.35 -18.65
CA LEU A 140 1.73 9.66 -17.99
C LEU A 140 2.54 9.73 -16.71
N GLY A 141 2.64 8.64 -15.95
CA GLY A 141 3.49 8.57 -14.77
C GLY A 141 4.96 8.85 -15.10
N VAL A 142 5.49 8.21 -16.14
CA VAL A 142 6.88 8.45 -16.61
C VAL A 142 7.04 9.90 -17.09
N ILE A 143 6.12 10.41 -17.90
CA ILE A 143 6.16 11.79 -18.40
C ILE A 143 6.20 12.78 -17.23
N LEU A 144 5.29 12.66 -16.27
CA LEU A 144 5.21 13.59 -15.13
C LEU A 144 6.46 13.53 -14.24
N VAL A 145 7.00 12.34 -13.96
CA VAL A 145 8.25 12.21 -13.19
C VAL A 145 9.42 12.85 -13.93
N ILE A 146 9.56 12.60 -15.24
CA ILE A 146 10.63 13.22 -16.05
C ILE A 146 10.43 14.74 -16.10
N SER A 147 9.22 15.24 -16.33
CA SER A 147 8.92 16.66 -16.33
C SER A 147 9.26 17.33 -14.99
N SER A 148 8.96 16.66 -13.87
CA SER A 148 9.36 17.13 -12.53
C SER A 148 10.88 17.19 -12.33
N ILE A 149 11.63 16.24 -12.90
CA ILE A 149 13.09 16.27 -12.81
C ILE A 149 13.65 17.39 -13.70
N LEU A 150 13.12 17.53 -14.93
CA LEU A 150 13.56 18.55 -15.88
C LEU A 150 13.22 19.98 -15.43
N SER A 151 12.14 20.17 -14.67
CA SER A 151 11.78 21.49 -14.15
C SER A 151 12.80 22.06 -13.16
N VAL A 152 13.66 21.21 -12.55
CA VAL A 152 14.79 21.67 -11.72
C VAL A 152 15.71 22.59 -12.52
N SER A 153 15.98 22.24 -13.79
CA SER A 153 16.86 23.01 -14.66
C SER A 153 16.31 24.39 -14.99
N VAL A 154 14.99 24.57 -14.92
CA VAL A 154 14.31 25.84 -15.20
C VAL A 154 14.51 26.84 -14.06
N ILE A 155 14.75 26.37 -12.83
CA ILE A 155 14.91 27.23 -11.64
C ILE A 155 16.06 28.25 -11.84
N GLY A 156 17.15 27.85 -12.50
CA GLY A 156 18.29 28.73 -12.75
C GLY A 156 18.02 29.88 -13.73
N PHE A 157 16.89 29.86 -14.45
CA PHE A 157 16.50 30.89 -15.41
C PHE A 157 15.38 31.82 -14.89
N ILE A 158 14.87 31.59 -13.68
CA ILE A 158 13.81 32.39 -13.08
C ILE A 158 14.43 33.52 -12.26
N GLU A 159 14.02 34.75 -12.50
CA GLU A 159 14.34 35.88 -11.63
C GLU A 159 13.53 35.77 -10.34
N ILE A 160 14.18 35.29 -9.27
CA ILE A 160 13.54 35.09 -7.97
C ILE A 160 13.64 36.39 -7.18
N GLU A 161 12.60 37.22 -7.26
CA GLU A 161 12.51 38.45 -6.45
C GLU A 161 12.09 38.15 -4.99
N LYS A 162 11.31 37.09 -4.78
CA LYS A 162 10.76 36.69 -3.47
C LYS A 162 10.98 35.21 -3.21
N ILE A 163 11.32 34.89 -1.97
CA ILE A 163 11.49 33.50 -1.54
C ILE A 163 10.19 32.69 -1.63
N SER A 164 9.02 33.34 -1.52
CA SER A 164 7.71 32.69 -1.70
C SER A 164 7.55 32.09 -3.10
N THR A 165 8.00 32.80 -4.13
CA THR A 165 7.94 32.34 -5.53
C THR A 165 8.80 31.09 -5.73
N LEU A 166 10.01 31.05 -5.15
CA LEU A 166 10.86 29.85 -5.18
C LEU A 166 10.18 28.64 -4.52
N ILE A 167 9.53 28.86 -3.37
CA ILE A 167 8.82 27.80 -2.65
C ILE A 167 7.64 27.26 -3.47
N GLU A 168 6.88 28.14 -4.13
CA GLU A 168 5.77 27.74 -5.00
C GLU A 168 6.24 26.86 -6.16
N TYR A 169 7.33 27.24 -6.84
CA TYR A 169 7.92 26.44 -7.92
C TYR A 169 8.38 25.07 -7.43
N ILE A 170 9.09 25.02 -6.30
CA ILE A 170 9.53 23.75 -5.71
C ILE A 170 8.31 22.90 -5.32
N GLY A 171 7.28 23.52 -4.75
CA GLY A 171 6.03 22.84 -4.38
C GLY A 171 5.33 22.21 -5.57
N VAL A 172 5.17 22.95 -6.67
CA VAL A 172 4.56 22.44 -7.91
C VAL A 172 5.38 21.31 -8.50
N MET A 173 6.71 21.45 -8.52
CA MET A 173 7.62 20.40 -9.00
C MET A 173 7.46 19.10 -8.21
N ILE A 174 7.55 19.18 -6.87
CA ILE A 174 7.37 18.02 -5.99
C ILE A 174 5.98 17.41 -6.19
N PHE A 175 4.94 18.23 -6.28
CA PHE A 175 3.57 17.77 -6.49
C PHE A 175 3.44 16.98 -7.80
N ILE A 176 3.95 17.50 -8.92
CA ILE A 176 3.95 16.82 -10.22
C ILE A 176 4.70 15.49 -10.12
N GLY A 177 5.88 15.48 -9.49
CA GLY A 177 6.67 14.27 -9.28
C GLY A 177 5.94 13.22 -8.44
N LEU A 178 5.25 13.65 -7.37
CA LEU A 178 4.45 12.75 -6.52
C LEU A 178 3.24 12.17 -7.26
N VAL A 179 2.53 12.98 -8.05
CA VAL A 179 1.42 12.51 -8.90
C VAL A 179 1.94 11.48 -9.91
N GLY A 180 3.04 11.79 -10.60
CA GLY A 180 3.67 10.86 -11.54
C GLY A 180 4.07 9.54 -10.88
N PHE A 181 4.71 9.60 -9.70
CA PHE A 181 5.08 8.41 -8.94
C PHE A 181 3.87 7.59 -8.49
N PHE A 182 2.79 8.25 -8.06
CA PHE A 182 1.55 7.58 -7.69
C PHE A 182 0.93 6.85 -8.89
N MET A 183 0.90 7.46 -10.07
CA MET A 183 0.43 6.80 -11.30
C MET A 183 1.27 5.58 -11.64
N LEU A 184 2.60 5.66 -11.56
CA LEU A 184 3.48 4.49 -11.78
C LEU A 184 3.19 3.35 -10.79
N ARG A 185 2.86 3.69 -9.54
CA ARG A 185 2.51 2.70 -8.52
C ARG A 185 1.20 1.98 -8.86
N GLU A 186 0.21 2.68 -9.41
CA GLU A 186 -1.06 2.11 -9.89
C GLU A 186 -0.89 1.16 -11.09
N ALA A 187 0.27 1.16 -11.77
CA ALA A 187 0.57 0.19 -12.82
C ALA A 187 1.04 -1.19 -12.27
N LEU A 188 1.50 -1.25 -11.00
CA LEU A 188 2.06 -2.46 -10.39
C LEU A 188 1.08 -3.64 -10.23
N PRO A 189 -0.22 -3.44 -9.95
CA PRO A 189 -1.21 -4.52 -9.88
C PRO A 189 -1.29 -5.35 -11.17
N VAL A 190 -1.34 -4.69 -12.33
CA VAL A 190 -1.45 -5.37 -13.63
C VAL A 190 -0.16 -6.12 -13.99
N ILE A 191 1.02 -5.54 -13.70
CA ILE A 191 2.31 -6.23 -13.88
C ILE A 191 2.35 -7.50 -13.01
N SER A 192 1.98 -7.36 -11.73
CA SER A 192 2.03 -8.47 -10.79
C SER A 192 1.03 -9.56 -11.15
N ALA A 193 -0.19 -9.18 -11.56
CA ALA A 193 -1.21 -10.12 -12.05
C ALA A 193 -0.71 -10.89 -13.28
N ASN A 194 -0.06 -10.22 -14.23
CA ASN A 194 0.55 -10.88 -15.38
C ASN A 194 1.65 -11.86 -14.97
N HIS A 195 2.48 -11.50 -13.99
CA HIS A 195 3.56 -12.34 -13.52
C HIS A 195 3.05 -13.60 -12.79
N VAL A 196 2.07 -13.44 -11.88
CA VAL A 196 1.42 -14.57 -11.20
C VAL A 196 0.71 -15.46 -12.23
N ARG A 197 0.02 -14.89 -13.22
CA ARG A 197 -0.65 -15.65 -14.28
C ARG A 197 0.32 -16.52 -15.08
N LYS A 198 1.48 -15.96 -15.48
CA LYS A 198 2.49 -16.72 -16.21
C LYS A 198 3.05 -17.88 -15.39
N ALA A 199 3.35 -17.65 -14.11
CA ALA A 199 3.86 -18.70 -13.24
C ALA A 199 2.86 -19.84 -13.04
N LEU A 200 1.57 -19.51 -12.81
CA LEU A 200 0.51 -20.53 -12.70
C LEU A 200 0.33 -21.34 -14.00
N ILE A 201 0.43 -20.70 -15.16
CA ILE A 201 0.36 -21.39 -16.47
C ILE A 201 1.56 -22.32 -16.67
N ASN A 202 2.77 -21.86 -16.36
CA ASN A 202 3.99 -22.66 -16.52
C ASN A 202 3.94 -23.90 -15.62
N PHE A 203 3.56 -23.72 -14.34
CA PHE A 203 3.37 -24.84 -13.43
C PHE A 203 2.38 -25.86 -13.99
N ASN A 204 1.19 -25.45 -14.43
CA ASN A 204 0.22 -26.40 -14.99
C ASN A 204 0.72 -27.14 -16.24
N ARG A 205 1.62 -26.54 -17.03
CA ARG A 205 2.21 -27.18 -18.22
C ARG A 205 3.33 -28.17 -17.89
N ASP A 206 3.97 -28.07 -16.73
CA ASP A 206 5.06 -28.96 -16.33
C ASP A 206 4.53 -30.29 -15.74
N PHE A 207 3.22 -30.40 -15.49
CA PHE A 207 2.55 -31.58 -14.91
C PHE A 207 1.48 -32.21 -15.83
N ASP A 208 1.34 -31.73 -17.07
CA ASP A 208 0.54 -32.33 -18.15
C ASP A 208 1.46 -33.08 -19.14
#